data_AF-A0A381V0K7-F1
#
_entry.id   AF-A0A381V0K7-F1
#
_cell.length_a   1.000
_cell.length_b   1.000
_cell.length_c   1.000
_cell.angle_alpha   90.00
_cell.angle_beta   90.00
_cell.angle_gamma   90.00
#
_symmetry.space_group_name_H-M   'P 1'
#
loop_
_entity.id
_entity.type
_entity.pdbx_description
1 polymer ?
#
loop_
_entity_poly.entity_id
_entity_poly.type
_entity_poly.pdbx_seq_one_letter_code
_entity_poly.pdbx_strand_id
1 'polypeptide(L)'
;YQSLPALSTGNVAQQIFWYTAFTSSMVAPRSAGNNTVDANGNPLWRMAPSPHGPYWVDGMKLGYQDAGSWTLFKSTPVDRRKAAWLFAQFTVSKTVSLKKTHVGLTPIRDSDIRHASFTERASKLGGLVEFYRSPDRVRWSPTGINVPDYPKLAQIWWQQIGDVNSGAFTPQQAMDRLAAEMDQVMARMQKADEAAKVYGGCGPRLNEERDPSYWLNKPGSPKAKVNEKPQGETVDYDELVKRWSN
;
A
#
# COMPACT_ATOMS: atom_id res chain seq x y z
N TYR A 1 -8.21 18.64 8.03
CA TYR A 1 -7.53 17.34 7.99
C TYR A 1 -8.39 16.35 8.75
N GLN A 2 -9.16 15.50 8.06
CA GLN A 2 -9.75 14.34 8.76
C GLN A 2 -8.59 13.36 8.96
N SER A 3 -8.10 13.24 10.20
CA SER A 3 -7.16 12.18 10.55
C SER A 3 -7.80 10.85 10.17
N LEU A 4 -7.00 9.88 9.71
CA LEU A 4 -7.47 8.50 9.60
C LEU A 4 -8.19 8.15 10.91
N PRO A 5 -9.47 7.74 10.87
CA PRO A 5 -10.21 7.48 12.09
C PRO A 5 -9.45 6.45 12.90
N ALA A 6 -9.32 6.68 14.21
CA ALA A 6 -8.79 5.67 15.12
C ALA A 6 -9.73 4.47 15.08
N LEU A 7 -9.40 3.47 14.27
CA LEU A 7 -10.30 2.36 13.92
C LEU A 7 -10.75 1.59 15.14
N SER A 8 -9.88 1.51 16.16
CA SER A 8 -10.16 0.91 17.46
C SER A 8 -11.34 1.57 18.20
N THR A 9 -11.82 2.75 17.78
CA THR A 9 -13.02 3.37 18.35
C THR A 9 -14.32 2.70 17.90
N GLY A 10 -14.28 1.88 16.84
CA GLY A 10 -15.45 1.14 16.34
C GLY A 10 -16.46 1.97 15.55
N ASN A 11 -16.06 3.14 15.05
CA ASN A 11 -16.92 4.06 14.31
C ASN A 11 -16.96 3.81 12.79
N VAL A 12 -16.27 2.78 12.30
CA VAL A 12 -16.16 2.43 10.87
C VAL A 12 -16.59 0.99 10.66
N ALA A 13 -17.58 0.77 9.79
CA ALA A 13 -18.09 -0.56 9.47
C ALA A 13 -17.21 -1.31 8.44
N GLN A 14 -16.55 -0.58 7.53
CA GLN A 14 -15.67 -1.15 6.52
C GLN A 14 -14.56 -0.17 6.14
N GLN A 15 -13.35 -0.70 5.93
CA GLN A 15 -12.22 0.05 5.44
C GLN A 15 -11.57 -0.71 4.28
N ILE A 16 -11.41 -0.04 3.14
CA ILE A 16 -10.86 -0.64 1.91
C ILE A 16 -9.32 -0.56 1.81
N PHE A 17 -8.71 0.14 2.76
CA PHE A 17 -7.28 0.40 2.82
C PHE A 17 -6.79 0.14 4.25
N TRP A 18 -5.60 -0.44 4.42
CA TRP A 18 -5.13 -0.90 5.71
C TRP A 18 -3.64 -0.63 5.89
N TYR A 19 -3.27 -0.08 7.06
CA TYR A 19 -1.90 -0.08 7.54
C TYR A 19 -1.74 -1.12 8.63
N THR A 20 -0.91 -2.14 8.40
CA THR A 20 -0.67 -3.20 9.40
C THR A 20 -0.10 -2.70 10.71
N ALA A 21 0.50 -1.51 10.71
CA ALA A 21 0.94 -0.80 11.91
C ALA A 21 -0.19 -0.51 12.92
N PHE A 22 -1.45 -0.45 12.48
CA PHE A 22 -2.61 -0.21 13.36
C PHE A 22 -3.28 -1.50 13.83
N THR A 23 -2.89 -2.67 13.31
CA THR A 23 -3.53 -3.94 13.68
C THR A 23 -3.44 -4.21 15.17
N SER A 24 -2.29 -3.94 15.80
CA SER A 24 -2.09 -4.19 17.24
C SER A 24 -3.06 -3.40 18.11
N SER A 25 -3.40 -2.16 17.71
CA SER A 25 -4.43 -1.38 18.42
C SER A 25 -5.85 -1.93 18.21
N MET A 26 -6.14 -2.53 17.05
CA MET A 26 -7.47 -3.09 16.74
C MET A 26 -7.74 -4.44 17.39
N VAL A 27 -6.72 -5.12 17.91
CA VAL A 27 -6.85 -6.36 18.69
C VAL A 27 -6.50 -6.18 20.16
N ALA A 28 -6.22 -4.94 20.59
CA ALA A 28 -5.96 -4.64 21.99
C ALA A 28 -7.20 -4.92 22.85
N PRO A 29 -7.07 -5.27 24.14
CA PRO A 29 -8.22 -5.47 25.02
C PRO A 29 -9.08 -4.21 25.19
N ARG A 30 -10.36 -4.38 25.54
CA ARG A 30 -11.27 -3.25 25.82
C ARG A 30 -10.76 -2.33 26.94
N SER A 31 -10.01 -2.87 27.89
CA SER A 31 -9.37 -2.08 28.97
C SER A 31 -8.33 -1.07 28.46
N ALA A 32 -7.83 -1.24 27.24
CA ALA A 32 -6.94 -0.27 26.58
C ALA A 32 -7.71 0.75 25.71
N GLY A 33 -9.04 0.85 25.86
CA GLY A 33 -9.88 1.77 25.09
C GLY A 33 -10.25 1.27 23.69
N ASN A 34 -10.13 -0.04 23.44
CA ASN A 34 -10.51 -0.64 22.16
C ASN A 34 -11.98 -1.10 22.14
N ASN A 35 -12.74 -0.66 21.15
CA ASN A 35 -14.13 -1.03 20.90
C ASN A 35 -14.29 -2.05 19.76
N THR A 36 -13.21 -2.48 19.11
CA THR A 36 -13.28 -3.44 17.99
C THR A 36 -13.07 -4.89 18.41
N VAL A 37 -13.15 -5.18 19.70
CA VAL A 37 -13.10 -6.54 20.26
C VAL A 37 -14.24 -6.78 21.25
N ASP A 38 -14.69 -8.02 21.38
CA ASP A 38 -15.68 -8.43 22.38
C ASP A 38 -15.10 -8.52 23.81
N ALA A 39 -15.93 -8.91 24.78
CA ALA A 39 -15.51 -9.09 26.17
C ALA A 39 -14.44 -10.18 26.38
N ASN A 40 -14.35 -11.14 25.44
CA ASN A 40 -13.38 -12.22 25.44
C ASN A 40 -12.13 -11.89 24.58
N GLY A 41 -12.01 -10.65 24.10
CA GLY A 41 -10.93 -10.18 23.24
C GLY A 41 -10.95 -10.75 21.81
N ASN A 42 -12.08 -11.27 21.33
CA ASN A 42 -12.22 -11.64 19.92
C ASN A 42 -12.48 -10.40 19.07
N PRO A 43 -11.82 -10.25 17.91
CA PRO A 43 -12.14 -9.20 16.95
C PRO A 43 -13.60 -9.22 16.52
N LEU A 44 -14.23 -8.04 16.49
CA LEU A 44 -15.57 -7.80 15.93
C LEU A 44 -15.53 -7.46 14.43
N TRP A 45 -14.37 -7.68 13.80
CA TRP A 45 -14.07 -7.36 12.41
C TRP A 45 -13.29 -8.51 11.78
N ARG A 46 -13.27 -8.56 10.45
CA ARG A 46 -12.53 -9.56 9.67
C ARG A 46 -11.86 -8.91 8.47
N MET A 47 -10.65 -9.37 8.16
CA MET A 47 -10.00 -9.07 6.89
C MET A 47 -10.71 -9.82 5.78
N ALA A 48 -10.84 -9.17 4.63
CA ALA A 48 -11.40 -9.77 3.44
C ALA A 48 -10.57 -9.33 2.22
N PRO A 49 -10.64 -10.09 1.12
CA PRO A 49 -10.34 -9.58 -0.22
C PRO A 49 -10.76 -8.13 -0.45
N SER A 50 -9.86 -7.32 -1.04
CA SER A 50 -10.22 -5.96 -1.45
C SER A 50 -11.39 -5.97 -2.44
N PRO A 51 -12.38 -5.07 -2.28
CA PRO A 51 -13.43 -4.91 -3.27
C PRO A 51 -12.86 -4.36 -4.59
N HIS A 52 -13.55 -4.63 -5.69
CA HIS A 52 -13.15 -4.15 -7.00
C HIS A 52 -13.86 -2.84 -7.36
N GLY A 53 -13.11 -1.93 -7.98
CA GLY A 53 -13.67 -0.70 -8.54
C GLY A 53 -14.15 -0.89 -9.99
N PRO A 54 -14.84 0.10 -10.57
CA PRO A 54 -15.43 0.03 -11.90
C PRO A 54 -14.43 -0.21 -13.03
N TYR A 55 -13.15 0.15 -12.82
CA TYR A 55 -12.07 -0.02 -13.79
C TYR A 55 -11.34 -1.35 -13.67
N TRP A 56 -11.68 -2.18 -12.68
CA TRP A 56 -10.98 -3.43 -12.41
C TRP A 56 -11.29 -4.48 -13.48
N VAL A 57 -10.27 -5.23 -13.88
CA VAL A 57 -10.39 -6.44 -14.72
C VAL A 57 -9.43 -7.52 -14.21
N ASP A 58 -9.72 -8.77 -14.55
CA ASP A 58 -8.86 -9.90 -14.20
C ASP A 58 -7.40 -9.67 -14.64
N GLY A 59 -6.48 -9.99 -13.73
CA GLY A 59 -5.04 -9.77 -13.92
C GLY A 59 -4.51 -8.42 -13.42
N MET A 60 -5.38 -7.45 -13.11
CA MET A 60 -4.94 -6.21 -12.46
C MET A 60 -4.46 -6.45 -11.02
N LYS A 61 -3.44 -5.70 -10.60
CA LYS A 61 -3.00 -5.64 -9.20
C LYS A 61 -4.01 -4.85 -8.38
N LEU A 62 -4.29 -5.31 -7.15
CA LEU A 62 -5.31 -4.72 -6.27
C LEU A 62 -4.81 -3.48 -5.53
N GLY A 63 -3.50 -3.30 -5.43
CA GLY A 63 -2.88 -2.20 -4.73
C GLY A 63 -1.39 -2.43 -4.53
N TYR A 64 -0.78 -1.58 -3.72
CA TYR A 64 0.62 -1.71 -3.33
C TYR A 64 0.78 -2.12 -1.86
N GLN A 65 1.91 -2.74 -1.54
CA GLN A 65 2.34 -3.01 -0.17
C GLN A 65 3.61 -2.21 0.13
N ASP A 66 3.58 -1.49 1.24
CA ASP A 66 4.76 -0.81 1.76
C ASP A 66 5.71 -1.82 2.39
N ALA A 67 6.88 -1.99 1.78
CA ALA A 67 7.94 -2.86 2.26
C ALA A 67 9.06 -2.04 2.91
N GLY A 68 9.09 -2.03 4.25
CA GLY A 68 10.16 -1.38 5.00
C GLY A 68 11.53 -1.95 4.63
N SER A 69 12.48 -1.07 4.31
CA SER A 69 13.81 -1.44 3.82
C SER A 69 14.92 -0.71 4.58
N TRP A 70 16.05 -1.38 4.78
CA TRP A 70 17.26 -0.76 5.30
C TRP A 70 18.05 -0.11 4.17
N THR A 71 18.26 1.20 4.24
CA THR A 71 19.09 1.93 3.27
C THR A 71 20.45 2.25 3.88
N LEU A 72 21.52 1.77 3.26
CA LEU A 72 22.89 2.02 3.69
C LEU A 72 23.58 2.95 2.69
N PHE A 73 23.83 4.20 3.08
CA PHE A 73 24.36 5.21 2.16
C PHE A 73 25.81 4.95 1.75
N LYS A 74 26.09 5.14 0.45
CA LYS A 74 27.44 5.04 -0.13
C LYS A 74 28.43 6.07 0.48
N SER A 75 27.93 7.18 1.02
CA SER A 75 28.73 8.21 1.70
C SER A 75 29.15 7.85 3.12
N THR A 76 28.48 6.88 3.77
CA THR A 76 28.83 6.46 5.14
C THR A 76 30.16 5.70 5.12
N PRO A 77 31.16 6.05 5.95
CA PRO A 77 32.42 5.31 6.03
C PRO A 77 32.19 3.81 6.19
N VAL A 78 32.98 2.99 5.47
CA VAL A 78 32.73 1.54 5.35
C VAL A 78 32.60 0.85 6.71
N ASP A 79 33.45 1.18 7.68
CA ASP A 79 33.41 0.55 9.00
C ASP A 79 32.14 0.87 9.79
N ARG A 80 31.63 2.11 9.69
CA ARG A 80 30.33 2.48 10.27
C ARG A 80 29.17 1.80 9.53
N ARG A 81 29.28 1.67 8.21
CA ARG A 81 28.27 0.97 7.39
C ARG A 81 28.18 -0.52 7.74
N LYS A 82 29.32 -1.19 8.01
CA LYS A 82 29.35 -2.58 8.48
C LYS A 82 28.62 -2.73 9.82
N ALA A 83 28.83 -1.82 10.77
CA ALA A 83 28.11 -1.82 12.04
C ALA A 83 26.60 -1.65 11.85
N ALA A 84 26.17 -0.71 11.00
CA ALA A 84 24.77 -0.52 10.65
C ALA A 84 24.16 -1.77 9.97
N TRP A 85 24.92 -2.42 9.08
CA TRP A 85 24.51 -3.68 8.45
C TRP A 85 24.33 -4.80 9.47
N LEU A 86 25.27 -4.97 10.41
CA LEU A 86 25.14 -5.96 11.50
C LEU A 86 23.92 -5.71 12.37
N PHE A 87 23.65 -4.45 12.71
CA PHE A 87 22.44 -4.09 13.45
C PHE A 87 21.17 -4.41 12.66
N ALA A 88 21.14 -4.09 11.36
CA ALA A 88 20.04 -4.46 10.49
C ALA A 88 19.81 -5.99 10.50
N GLN A 89 20.87 -6.80 10.38
CA GLN A 89 20.79 -8.26 10.48
C GLN A 89 20.22 -8.72 11.83
N PHE A 90 20.65 -8.13 12.95
CA PHE A 90 20.10 -8.42 14.27
C PHE A 90 18.59 -8.15 14.34
N THR A 91 18.13 -6.99 13.85
CA THR A 91 16.71 -6.60 13.91
C THR A 91 15.76 -7.44 13.05
N VAL A 92 16.30 -8.20 12.10
CA VAL A 92 15.56 -9.13 11.21
C VAL A 92 15.90 -10.60 11.46
N SER A 93 16.72 -10.88 12.49
CA SER A 93 17.01 -12.23 12.96
C SER A 93 15.74 -12.91 13.46
N LYS A 94 15.65 -14.24 13.32
CA LYS A 94 14.42 -15.01 13.54
C LYS A 94 13.72 -14.70 14.87
N THR A 95 14.46 -14.66 15.98
CA THR A 95 13.88 -14.40 17.30
C THR A 95 13.39 -12.97 17.45
N VAL A 96 14.18 -12.00 16.96
CA VAL A 96 13.85 -10.57 17.07
C VAL A 96 12.68 -10.21 16.15
N SER A 97 12.68 -10.70 14.91
CA SER A 97 11.59 -10.49 13.96
C SER A 97 10.30 -11.11 14.48
N LEU A 98 10.33 -12.36 14.95
CA LEU A 98 9.15 -13.03 15.51
C LEU A 98 8.57 -12.26 16.70
N LYS A 99 9.42 -11.79 17.63
CA LYS A 99 8.96 -10.95 18.75
C LYS A 99 8.34 -9.65 18.26
N LYS A 100 8.96 -8.96 17.30
CA LYS A 100 8.42 -7.73 16.70
C LYS A 100 7.07 -7.99 16.03
N THR A 101 6.93 -9.07 15.26
CA THR A 101 5.66 -9.44 14.64
C THR A 101 4.60 -9.76 15.68
N HIS A 102 4.94 -10.39 16.81
CA HIS A 102 3.98 -10.61 17.90
C HIS A 102 3.47 -9.33 18.56
N VAL A 103 4.28 -8.26 18.57
CA VAL A 103 3.93 -6.97 19.18
C VAL A 103 3.21 -6.07 18.17
N GLY A 104 3.82 -5.85 17.00
CA GLY A 104 3.32 -4.91 16.00
C GLY A 104 2.38 -5.52 14.95
N LEU A 105 2.32 -6.85 14.84
CA LEU A 105 1.53 -7.55 13.82
C LEU A 105 1.88 -7.13 12.38
N THR A 106 3.15 -6.78 12.17
CA THR A 106 3.74 -6.43 10.87
C THR A 106 4.76 -7.51 10.47
N PRO A 107 4.32 -8.61 9.84
CA PRO A 107 5.24 -9.70 9.48
C PRO A 107 6.20 -9.23 8.37
N ILE A 108 7.50 -9.46 8.59
CA ILE A 108 8.55 -9.20 7.59
C ILE A 108 9.23 -10.48 7.07
N ARG A 109 8.92 -11.63 7.69
CA ARG A 109 9.39 -12.95 7.25
C ARG A 109 8.23 -13.91 7.18
N ASP A 110 8.23 -14.76 6.15
CA ASP A 110 7.29 -15.88 6.05
C ASP A 110 7.41 -16.84 7.26
N SER A 111 8.64 -17.03 7.77
CA SER A 111 8.88 -17.83 8.98
C SER A 111 8.19 -17.28 10.24
N ASP A 112 7.97 -15.96 10.32
CA ASP A 112 7.34 -15.35 11.50
C ASP A 112 5.84 -15.69 11.49
N ILE A 113 5.16 -15.47 10.36
CA ILE A 113 3.72 -15.73 10.27
C ILE A 113 3.39 -17.23 10.24
N ARG A 114 4.33 -18.09 9.84
CA ARG A 114 4.20 -19.56 9.91
C ARG A 114 4.50 -20.17 11.27
N HIS A 115 4.99 -19.39 12.24
CA HIS A 115 5.28 -19.90 13.57
C HIS A 115 4.00 -20.43 14.26
N ALA A 116 4.12 -21.52 15.05
CA ALA A 116 2.98 -22.19 15.68
C ALA A 116 2.13 -21.25 16.56
N SER A 117 2.78 -20.32 17.26
CA SER A 117 2.11 -19.29 18.08
C SER A 117 1.15 -18.38 17.28
N PHE A 118 1.33 -18.23 15.97
CA PHE A 118 0.36 -17.52 15.13
C PHE A 118 -0.82 -18.40 14.72
N THR A 119 -0.63 -19.71 14.61
CA THR A 119 -1.75 -20.65 14.43
C THR A 119 -2.66 -20.63 15.66
N GLU A 120 -2.07 -20.73 16.85
CA GLU A 120 -2.81 -20.71 18.13
C GLU A 120 -3.60 -19.40 18.34
N ARG A 121 -3.07 -18.29 17.83
CA ARG A 121 -3.67 -16.94 17.98
C ARG A 121 -4.53 -16.52 16.80
N ALA A 122 -4.66 -17.31 15.75
CA ALA A 122 -5.25 -16.87 14.47
C ALA A 122 -6.67 -16.30 14.64
N SER A 123 -7.51 -16.97 15.44
CA SER A 123 -8.88 -16.53 15.75
C SER A 123 -8.96 -15.17 16.44
N LYS A 124 -7.87 -14.71 17.08
CA LYS A 124 -7.77 -13.41 17.75
C LYS A 124 -7.20 -12.30 16.85
N LEU A 125 -6.88 -12.61 15.58
CA LEU A 125 -6.18 -11.71 14.67
C LEU A 125 -7.00 -11.35 13.42
N GLY A 126 -8.30 -11.64 13.43
CA GLY A 126 -9.26 -11.09 12.46
C GLY A 126 -8.95 -11.43 11.01
N GLY A 127 -8.34 -12.59 10.71
CA GLY A 127 -7.99 -12.99 9.34
C GLY A 127 -6.56 -12.63 8.90
N LEU A 128 -5.76 -11.97 9.74
CA LEU A 128 -4.38 -11.58 9.39
C LEU A 128 -3.50 -12.79 9.07
N VAL A 129 -3.62 -13.86 9.84
CA VAL A 129 -2.77 -15.05 9.71
C VAL A 129 -3.12 -15.79 8.42
N GLU A 130 -4.41 -15.96 8.17
CA GLU A 130 -4.99 -16.57 6.99
C GLU A 130 -4.57 -15.79 5.74
N PHE A 131 -4.76 -14.47 5.75
CA PHE A 131 -4.37 -13.59 4.65
C PHE A 131 -2.88 -13.71 4.31
N TYR A 132 -1.99 -13.54 5.28
CA TYR A 132 -0.54 -13.59 5.03
C TYR A 132 0.00 -15.00 4.75
N ARG A 133 -0.78 -16.07 5.02
CA ARG A 133 -0.45 -17.44 4.60
C ARG A 133 -1.04 -17.79 3.23
N SER A 134 -2.05 -17.06 2.78
CA SER A 134 -2.71 -17.27 1.49
C SER A 134 -1.89 -16.78 0.28
N PRO A 135 -2.18 -17.27 -0.95
CA PRO A 135 -1.57 -16.72 -2.16
C PRO A 135 -1.96 -15.27 -2.44
N ASP A 136 -3.06 -14.80 -1.85
CA ASP A 136 -3.54 -13.45 -2.06
C ASP A 136 -2.49 -12.41 -1.66
N ARG A 137 -1.66 -12.66 -0.66
CA ARG A 137 -0.62 -11.72 -0.22
C ARG A 137 0.27 -11.17 -1.34
N VAL A 138 0.43 -11.88 -2.47
CA VAL A 138 1.23 -11.44 -3.64
C VAL A 138 0.40 -10.77 -4.76
N ARG A 139 -0.91 -10.60 -4.58
CA ARG A 139 -1.78 -9.82 -5.48
C ARG A 139 -1.55 -8.32 -5.37
N TRP A 140 -0.90 -7.87 -4.29
CA TRP A 140 -0.40 -6.51 -4.14
C TRP A 140 1.03 -6.43 -4.67
N SER A 141 1.35 -5.36 -5.39
CA SER A 141 2.70 -5.10 -5.88
C SER A 141 3.53 -4.34 -4.83
N PRO A 142 4.86 -4.49 -4.77
CA PRO A 142 5.67 -3.45 -4.13
C PRO A 142 5.46 -2.11 -4.84
N THR A 143 5.66 -0.99 -4.15
CA THR A 143 5.76 0.35 -4.76
C THR A 143 6.88 0.30 -5.80
N GLY A 144 6.51 0.11 -7.07
CA GLY A 144 7.45 -0.25 -8.13
C GLY A 144 8.53 0.81 -8.34
N ILE A 145 9.69 0.38 -8.85
CA ILE A 145 10.81 1.27 -9.19
C ILE A 145 10.58 2.09 -10.48
N ASN A 146 9.39 1.99 -11.07
CA ASN A 146 9.06 2.60 -12.35
C ASN A 146 8.70 4.09 -12.24
N VAL A 147 8.57 4.62 -11.02
CA VAL A 147 8.31 6.05 -10.82
C VAL A 147 9.68 6.77 -10.78
N PRO A 148 9.99 7.65 -11.74
CA PRO A 148 11.35 8.18 -11.93
C PRO A 148 11.93 8.92 -10.71
N ASP A 149 11.09 9.65 -9.96
CA ASP A 149 11.44 10.31 -8.70
C ASP A 149 10.18 10.41 -7.84
N TYR A 150 9.80 9.29 -7.23
CA TYR A 150 8.57 9.18 -6.44
C TYR A 150 8.44 10.29 -5.38
N PRO A 151 9.47 10.63 -4.58
CA PRO A 151 9.35 11.70 -3.59
C PRO A 151 8.96 13.05 -4.19
N LYS A 152 9.49 13.41 -5.37
CA LYS A 152 9.12 14.66 -6.04
C LYS A 152 7.68 14.61 -6.58
N LEU A 153 7.31 13.52 -7.24
CA LEU A 153 6.00 13.40 -7.90
C LEU A 153 4.85 13.20 -6.89
N ALA A 154 5.10 12.53 -5.77
CA ALA A 154 4.08 12.26 -4.75
C ALA A 154 3.57 13.54 -4.06
N GLN A 155 4.37 14.60 -3.98
CA GLN A 155 3.91 15.88 -3.41
C GLN A 155 2.81 16.52 -4.26
N ILE A 156 2.94 16.42 -5.59
CA ILE A 156 1.95 16.93 -6.56
C ILE A 156 0.62 16.19 -6.39
N TRP A 157 0.68 14.87 -6.25
CA TRP A 157 -0.50 14.04 -5.98
C TRP A 157 -1.29 14.50 -4.75
N TRP A 158 -0.60 14.75 -3.63
CA TRP A 158 -1.27 15.17 -2.40
C TRP A 158 -1.93 16.55 -2.52
N GLN A 159 -1.32 17.47 -3.25
CA GLN A 159 -1.90 18.78 -3.51
C GLN A 159 -3.21 18.66 -4.32
N GLN A 160 -3.20 17.92 -5.43
CA GLN A 160 -4.37 17.77 -6.30
C GLN A 160 -5.49 16.96 -5.64
N ILE A 161 -5.18 15.97 -4.79
CA ILE A 161 -6.21 15.26 -4.00
C ILE A 161 -6.94 16.21 -3.05
N GLY A 162 -6.22 17.11 -2.37
CA GLY A 162 -6.84 18.07 -1.45
C GLY A 162 -7.88 18.96 -2.14
N ASP A 163 -7.55 19.38 -3.36
CA ASP A 163 -8.40 20.17 -4.25
C ASP A 163 -9.70 19.46 -4.65
N VAL A 164 -9.64 18.14 -4.94
CA VAL A 164 -10.85 17.33 -5.20
C VAL A 164 -11.70 17.18 -3.94
N ASN A 165 -11.07 16.86 -2.80
CA ASN A 165 -11.80 16.60 -1.54
C ASN A 165 -12.50 17.86 -0.99
N SER A 166 -11.96 19.04 -1.27
CA SER A 166 -12.59 20.32 -0.92
C SER A 166 -13.71 20.74 -1.87
N GLY A 167 -13.87 20.06 -3.01
CA GLY A 167 -14.82 20.41 -4.05
C GLY A 167 -14.38 21.59 -4.93
N ALA A 168 -13.14 22.06 -4.79
CA ALA A 168 -12.60 23.15 -5.59
C ALA A 168 -12.48 22.78 -7.08
N PHE A 169 -12.21 21.51 -7.37
CA PHE A 169 -12.12 20.97 -8.71
C PHE A 169 -12.88 19.65 -8.85
N THR A 170 -13.40 19.40 -10.05
CA THR A 170 -13.89 18.06 -10.40
C THR A 170 -12.73 17.05 -10.44
N PRO A 171 -13.00 15.74 -10.27
CA PRO A 171 -11.96 14.72 -10.39
C PRO A 171 -11.19 14.79 -11.71
N GLN A 172 -11.86 15.04 -12.84
CA GLN A 172 -11.20 15.17 -14.14
C GLN A 172 -10.25 16.36 -14.17
N GLN A 173 -10.71 17.55 -13.75
CA GLN A 173 -9.86 18.75 -13.74
C GLN A 173 -8.63 18.58 -12.85
N ALA A 174 -8.76 17.93 -11.70
CA ALA A 174 -7.62 17.66 -10.83
C ALA A 174 -6.64 16.65 -11.44
N MET A 175 -7.14 15.62 -12.13
CA MET A 175 -6.29 14.65 -12.83
C MET A 175 -5.56 15.29 -14.03
N ASP A 176 -6.21 16.19 -14.77
CA ASP A 176 -5.59 16.93 -15.87
C ASP A 176 -4.47 17.85 -15.36
N ARG A 177 -4.73 18.57 -14.26
CA ARG A 177 -3.73 19.43 -13.59
C ARG A 177 -2.56 18.61 -13.05
N LEU A 178 -2.85 17.49 -12.39
CA LEU A 178 -1.85 16.55 -11.90
C LEU A 178 -0.93 16.09 -13.02
N ALA A 179 -1.50 15.66 -14.15
CA ALA A 179 -0.74 15.20 -15.31
C ALA A 179 0.17 16.32 -15.85
N ALA A 180 -0.38 17.53 -16.05
CA ALA A 180 0.39 18.67 -16.53
C ALA A 180 1.54 19.07 -15.58
N GLU A 181 1.31 19.09 -14.27
CA GLU A 181 2.33 19.41 -13.29
C GLU A 181 3.40 18.31 -13.19
N MET A 182 3.01 17.04 -13.26
CA MET A 182 3.95 15.91 -13.34
C MET A 182 4.81 16.00 -14.60
N ASP A 183 4.24 16.32 -15.76
CA ASP A 183 4.98 16.50 -17.01
C ASP A 183 5.99 17.65 -16.91
N GLN A 184 5.61 18.79 -16.33
CA GLN A 184 6.55 19.90 -16.11
C GLN A 184 7.73 19.51 -15.22
N VAL A 185 7.48 18.74 -14.16
CA VAL A 185 8.55 18.23 -13.27
C VAL A 185 9.42 17.24 -14.02
N MET A 186 8.82 16.28 -14.73
CA MET A 186 9.56 15.28 -15.50
C MET A 186 10.35 15.90 -16.66
N ALA A 187 9.86 16.96 -17.30
CA ALA A 187 10.62 17.73 -18.31
C ALA A 187 11.92 18.30 -17.74
N ARG A 188 11.86 18.85 -16.52
CA ARG A 188 13.05 19.37 -15.82
C ARG A 188 14.00 18.23 -15.44
N MET A 189 13.47 17.09 -15.02
CA MET A 189 14.27 15.90 -14.71
C MET A 189 14.96 15.34 -15.94
N GLN A 190 14.26 15.28 -17.08
CA GLN A 190 14.82 14.89 -18.36
C GLN A 190 16.01 15.78 -18.74
N LYS A 191 15.82 17.11 -18.75
CA LYS A 191 16.89 18.06 -19.07
C LYS A 191 18.11 17.91 -18.16
N ALA A 192 17.88 17.73 -16.86
CA ALA A 192 18.97 17.53 -15.89
C ALA A 192 19.72 16.21 -16.14
N ASP A 193 19.01 15.14 -16.48
CA ASP A 193 19.62 13.85 -16.81
C ASP A 193 20.39 13.88 -18.13
N GLU A 194 19.86 14.52 -19.16
CA GLU A 194 20.53 14.67 -20.45
C GLU A 194 21.81 15.51 -20.33
N ALA A 195 21.78 16.59 -19.54
CA ALA A 195 22.92 17.47 -19.37
C ALA A 195 24.04 16.88 -18.50
N ALA A 196 23.69 16.16 -17.43
CA ALA A 196 24.67 15.79 -16.40
C ALA A 196 24.50 14.37 -15.83
N LYS A 197 23.63 13.53 -16.41
CA LYS A 197 23.32 12.18 -15.93
C LYS A 197 22.95 12.16 -14.44
N VAL A 198 22.19 13.16 -13.99
CA VAL A 198 21.72 13.28 -12.59
C VAL A 198 20.98 12.02 -12.14
N TYR A 199 20.27 11.36 -13.05
CA TYR A 199 19.54 10.12 -12.81
C TYR A 199 20.27 8.90 -13.42
N GLY A 200 21.59 8.99 -13.60
CA GLY A 200 22.41 7.92 -14.17
C GLY A 200 22.16 7.65 -15.65
N GLY A 201 21.51 8.57 -16.37
CA GLY A 201 21.06 8.34 -17.76
C GLY A 201 19.71 7.62 -17.84
N CYS A 202 19.06 7.34 -16.70
CA CYS A 202 17.77 6.68 -16.60
C CYS A 202 16.65 7.65 -16.16
N GLY A 203 16.85 8.96 -16.33
CA GLY A 203 15.81 9.95 -16.08
C GLY A 203 14.61 9.74 -17.01
N PRO A 204 13.44 10.35 -16.71
CA PRO A 204 12.26 10.24 -17.56
C PRO A 204 12.54 10.81 -18.95
N ARG A 205 11.81 10.30 -19.94
CA ARG A 205 11.74 10.86 -21.29
C ARG A 205 10.28 11.12 -21.59
N LEU A 206 9.94 12.39 -21.81
CA LEU A 206 8.58 12.76 -22.14
C LEU A 206 8.23 12.29 -23.54
N ASN A 207 7.02 11.74 -23.66
CA ASN A 207 6.44 11.48 -24.96
C ASN A 207 6.03 12.80 -25.62
N GLU A 208 5.95 12.80 -26.94
CA GLU A 208 5.27 13.89 -27.65
C GLU A 208 3.80 13.95 -27.23
N GLU A 209 3.24 15.15 -27.22
CA GLU A 209 1.82 15.36 -26.99
C GLU A 209 1.01 14.65 -28.07
N ARG A 210 -0.02 13.93 -27.64
CA ARG A 210 -0.90 13.12 -28.48
C ARG A 210 -2.31 13.17 -27.92
N ASP A 211 -3.28 13.02 -28.81
CA ASP A 211 -4.68 12.89 -28.44
C ASP A 211 -4.89 11.71 -27.47
N PRO A 212 -5.77 11.82 -26.45
CA PRO A 212 -6.02 10.74 -25.50
C PRO A 212 -6.36 9.40 -26.16
N SER A 213 -7.07 9.40 -27.30
CA SER A 213 -7.42 8.18 -28.03
C SER A 213 -6.19 7.39 -28.49
N TYR A 214 -5.10 8.08 -28.83
CA TYR A 214 -3.83 7.44 -29.18
C TYR A 214 -3.32 6.56 -28.03
N TRP A 215 -3.35 7.08 -26.81
CA TRP A 215 -2.91 6.37 -25.60
C TRP A 215 -3.87 5.27 -25.20
N LEU A 216 -5.18 5.55 -25.23
CA LEU A 216 -6.23 4.59 -24.87
C LEU A 216 -6.26 3.36 -25.80
N ASN A 217 -5.86 3.51 -27.06
CA ASN A 217 -5.80 2.43 -28.03
C ASN A 217 -4.52 1.58 -27.96
N LYS A 218 -3.56 1.91 -27.07
CA LYS A 218 -2.34 1.11 -26.90
C LYS A 218 -2.62 -0.19 -26.14
N PRO A 219 -1.87 -1.28 -26.43
CA PRO A 219 -1.86 -2.46 -25.57
C PRO A 219 -1.46 -2.09 -24.14
N GLY A 220 -2.24 -2.53 -23.15
CA GLY A 220 -1.99 -2.23 -21.74
C GLY A 220 -2.27 -0.78 -21.31
N SER A 221 -3.00 -0.01 -22.14
CA SER A 221 -3.36 1.37 -21.87
C SER A 221 -4.15 1.56 -20.56
N PRO A 222 -4.16 2.80 -20.01
CA PRO A 222 -5.19 3.23 -19.08
C PRO A 222 -6.58 2.95 -19.64
N LYS A 223 -7.53 2.65 -18.76
CA LYS A 223 -8.90 2.33 -19.18
C LYS A 223 -9.65 3.59 -19.57
N ALA A 224 -10.34 3.54 -20.71
CA ALA A 224 -11.30 4.57 -21.08
C ALA A 224 -12.40 4.67 -20.02
N LYS A 225 -13.02 5.85 -19.92
CA LYS A 225 -14.07 6.11 -18.93
C LYS A 225 -15.21 5.09 -19.06
N VAL A 226 -15.59 4.51 -17.93
CA VAL A 226 -16.71 3.57 -17.81
C VAL A 226 -17.81 4.17 -16.91
N ASN A 227 -18.84 3.39 -16.58
CA ASN A 227 -19.73 3.76 -15.49
C ASN A 227 -18.95 3.74 -14.16
N GLU A 228 -18.57 4.91 -13.66
CA GLU A 228 -17.76 5.06 -12.44
C GLU A 228 -18.56 4.90 -11.14
N LYS A 229 -19.89 4.78 -11.23
CA LYS A 229 -20.79 4.58 -10.10
C LYS A 229 -21.72 3.39 -10.36
N PRO A 230 -21.18 2.17 -10.58
CA PRO A 230 -22.01 0.99 -10.67
C PRO A 230 -22.68 0.73 -9.30
N GLN A 231 -23.82 0.05 -9.31
CA GLN A 231 -24.46 -0.40 -8.08
C GLN A 231 -23.52 -1.38 -7.37
N GLY A 232 -23.33 -1.20 -6.06
CA GLY A 232 -22.52 -2.10 -5.26
C GLY A 232 -23.17 -3.49 -5.13
N GLU A 233 -22.33 -4.52 -5.12
CA GLU A 233 -22.74 -5.92 -4.93
C GLU A 233 -22.33 -6.40 -3.54
N THR A 234 -23.22 -7.14 -2.88
CA THR A 234 -22.89 -7.84 -1.63
C THR A 234 -22.49 -9.26 -1.95
N VAL A 235 -21.35 -9.68 -1.41
CA VAL A 235 -20.82 -11.04 -1.59
C VAL A 235 -20.71 -11.70 -0.23
N ASP A 236 -21.04 -12.99 -0.18
CA ASP A 236 -20.86 -13.80 1.03
C ASP A 236 -19.38 -13.86 1.43
N TYR A 237 -19.10 -13.70 2.72
CA TYR A 237 -17.73 -13.65 3.23
C TYR A 237 -17.02 -15.00 3.07
N ASP A 238 -17.71 -16.11 3.35
CA ASP A 238 -17.11 -17.44 3.29
C ASP A 238 -16.76 -17.79 1.84
N GLU A 239 -17.60 -17.36 0.87
CA GLU A 239 -17.28 -17.45 -0.56
C GLU A 239 -16.04 -16.60 -0.94
N LEU A 240 -15.92 -15.38 -0.42
CA LEU A 240 -14.77 -14.50 -0.70
C LEU A 240 -13.44 -15.12 -0.25
N VAL A 241 -13.40 -15.72 0.94
CA VAL A 241 -12.15 -16.23 1.53
C VAL A 241 -11.78 -17.64 1.07
N LYS A 242 -12.63 -18.36 0.33
CA LYS A 242 -12.25 -19.64 -0.31
C LYS A 242 -10.98 -19.49 -1.14
N ARG A 243 -10.79 -18.35 -1.80
CA ARG A 243 -9.60 -18.06 -2.61
C ARG A 243 -8.29 -18.01 -1.80
N TRP A 244 -8.37 -17.94 -0.47
CA TRP A 244 -7.20 -17.98 0.41
C TRP A 244 -6.67 -19.39 0.68
N SER A 245 -7.50 -20.41 0.46
CA SER A 245 -7.16 -21.82 0.74
C SER A 245 -6.60 -22.57 -0.46
N ASN A 246 -6.65 -21.96 -1.65
CA ASN A 246 -6.18 -22.55 -2.92
C ASN A 246 -4.71 -22.25 -3.19
#